data_AF-A0AAU6CKN5-F1
#
_entry.id   AF-A0AAU6CKN5-F1
#
_cell.length_a   1.000
_cell.length_b   1.000
_cell.length_c   1.000
_cell.angle_alpha   90.00
_cell.angle_beta   90.00
_cell.angle_gamma   90.00
#
_symmetry.space_group_name_H-M   'P 1'
#
loop_
_entity.id
_entity.type
_entity.pdbx_description
1 polymer ?
#
loop_
_entity_poly.entity_id
_entity_poly.type
_entity_poly.pdbx_seq_one_letter_code
_entity_poly.pdbx_strand_id
1 'polypeptide(L)'
;MAEYAEPGAATAGGGAIVHGFPHLDTVRAALTALYRRLSADGVQRFPSSVHPELVDFPADEDLYLGAQRVARVMVQHFRLPDARMVVGFRDMVHAGNVELAAGPEYFIELHSRFRADRRDVGAALAHEVMHVHLHRLDLEFPGTRDNEILTDTVTTYLGAGWLLLDAYREEAAIRGERLMMSAYKLGYLTPEEFGYVLAKRAAAFGEDVEPWFRSPQARDAYRAGLDRAGQDLRRAPLAAAGWAARRRYAKDRRALAPGPDYSFESVGSAVRVAFPCPTCFQRIRLPCRGRLRARCALCHTELAVDT
;
A
#
# COMPACT_ATOMS: atom_id res chain seq x y z
N MET A 1 -17.43 6.37 -29.82
CA MET A 1 -16.29 7.30 -29.86
C MET A 1 -16.41 8.21 -28.66
N ALA A 2 -15.64 7.95 -27.61
CA ALA A 2 -15.61 8.77 -26.40
C ALA A 2 -14.15 8.81 -25.94
N GLU A 3 -13.71 10.02 -25.60
CA GLU A 3 -12.32 10.45 -25.46
C GLU A 3 -11.54 9.65 -24.42
N TYR A 4 -10.34 9.24 -24.83
CA TYR A 4 -9.29 8.76 -23.93
C TYR A 4 -8.82 9.95 -23.09
N ALA A 5 -9.19 9.94 -21.80
CA ALA A 5 -8.73 10.92 -20.82
C ALA A 5 -7.24 10.72 -20.53
N GLU A 6 -6.50 11.83 -20.45
CA GLU A 6 -5.05 11.88 -20.31
C GLU A 6 -4.53 11.25 -19.00
N PRO A 7 -3.54 10.33 -19.06
CA PRO A 7 -2.90 9.74 -17.86
C PRO A 7 -1.72 10.58 -17.35
N GLY A 8 -1.85 11.13 -16.13
CA GLY A 8 -0.77 11.77 -15.38
C GLY A 8 0.16 10.74 -14.73
N ALA A 9 1.43 10.76 -15.13
CA ALA A 9 2.37 9.63 -15.17
C ALA A 9 3.16 9.25 -13.90
N ALA A 10 3.36 7.94 -13.70
CA ALA A 10 4.57 7.38 -13.11
C ALA A 10 5.68 7.46 -14.18
N THR A 11 6.60 8.42 -14.04
CA THR A 11 7.69 8.62 -15.00
C THR A 11 8.82 7.64 -14.75
N ALA A 12 9.27 6.99 -15.82
CA ALA A 12 10.60 6.39 -15.86
C ALA A 12 11.67 7.51 -15.89
N GLY A 13 11.94 8.12 -14.74
CA GLY A 13 13.09 9.01 -14.50
C GLY A 13 12.82 10.51 -14.67
N GLY A 14 13.21 11.32 -13.66
CA GLY A 14 13.46 12.75 -13.85
C GLY A 14 13.19 13.71 -12.68
N GLY A 15 12.55 13.28 -11.59
CA GLY A 15 12.28 14.13 -10.41
C GLY A 15 13.06 13.66 -9.17
N ALA A 16 13.38 14.57 -8.26
CA ALA A 16 13.87 14.21 -6.93
C ALA A 16 12.79 13.38 -6.22
N ILE A 17 13.16 12.33 -5.50
CA ILE A 17 12.16 11.51 -4.83
C ILE A 17 11.61 12.27 -3.62
N VAL A 18 10.29 12.27 -3.52
CA VAL A 18 9.58 12.74 -2.34
C VAL A 18 9.67 11.69 -1.24
N HIS A 19 10.18 12.10 -0.08
CA HIS A 19 10.26 11.28 1.13
C HIS A 19 9.20 11.68 2.16
N GLY A 20 8.99 10.80 3.14
CA GLY A 20 8.06 11.01 4.25
C GLY A 20 6.67 10.50 3.94
N PHE A 21 5.64 11.09 4.55
CA PHE A 21 4.26 10.58 4.48
C PHE A 21 3.24 11.60 3.93
N PRO A 22 3.48 12.23 2.76
CA PRO A 22 2.63 13.30 2.22
C PRO A 22 1.22 12.84 1.81
N HIS A 23 1.03 11.55 1.50
CA HIS A 23 -0.22 10.94 1.04
C HIS A 23 -0.88 10.05 2.10
N LEU A 24 -0.44 10.13 3.35
CA LEU A 24 -0.87 9.22 4.41
C LEU A 24 -2.39 9.15 4.59
N ASP A 25 -3.09 10.26 4.42
CA ASP A 25 -4.55 10.29 4.56
C ASP A 25 -5.23 9.50 3.43
N THR A 26 -4.74 9.60 2.20
CA THR A 26 -5.21 8.79 1.05
C THR A 26 -4.88 7.31 1.26
N VAL A 27 -3.69 6.97 1.77
CA VAL A 27 -3.32 5.58 2.12
C VAL A 27 -4.27 5.00 3.17
N ARG A 28 -4.60 5.77 4.21
CA ARG A 28 -5.53 5.35 5.27
C ARG A 28 -6.96 5.20 4.74
N ALA A 29 -7.38 6.08 3.85
CA ALA A 29 -8.65 5.95 3.15
C ALA A 29 -8.68 4.68 2.28
N ALA A 30 -7.61 4.38 1.54
CA ALA A 30 -7.47 3.18 0.72
C ALA A 30 -7.54 1.90 1.56
N LEU A 31 -6.87 1.84 2.72
CA LEU A 31 -7.01 0.72 3.67
C LEU A 31 -8.45 0.56 4.17
N THR A 32 -9.13 1.66 4.49
CA THR A 32 -10.55 1.62 4.88
C THR A 32 -11.41 1.06 3.74
N ALA A 33 -11.20 1.54 2.52
CA ALA A 33 -11.97 1.17 1.33
C ALA A 33 -11.76 -0.31 0.97
N LEU A 34 -10.52 -0.79 1.03
CA LEU A 34 -10.15 -2.19 0.85
C LEU A 34 -10.91 -3.10 1.81
N TYR A 35 -10.86 -2.81 3.12
CA TYR A 35 -11.57 -3.62 4.11
C TYR A 35 -13.09 -3.53 3.97
N ARG A 36 -13.65 -2.39 3.52
CA ARG A 36 -15.08 -2.29 3.22
C ARG A 36 -15.47 -3.15 2.03
N ARG A 37 -14.61 -3.20 1.02
CA ARG A 37 -14.91 -3.93 -0.20
C ARG A 37 -14.73 -5.44 -0.04
N LEU A 38 -13.66 -5.87 0.61
CA LEU A 38 -13.35 -7.29 0.79
C LEU A 38 -13.87 -7.90 2.09
N SER A 39 -14.24 -7.09 3.09
CA SER A 39 -14.40 -7.50 4.50
C SER A 39 -13.09 -8.00 5.14
N ALA A 40 -13.09 -8.19 6.46
CA ALA A 40 -11.97 -8.80 7.16
C ALA A 40 -11.63 -10.20 6.60
N ASP A 41 -12.65 -11.04 6.38
CA ASP A 41 -12.46 -12.42 5.92
C ASP A 41 -11.93 -12.48 4.48
N GLY A 42 -12.33 -11.53 3.62
CA GLY A 42 -11.79 -11.44 2.26
C GLY A 42 -10.33 -11.01 2.24
N VAL A 43 -9.94 -10.06 3.09
CA VAL A 43 -8.53 -9.69 3.28
C VAL A 43 -7.71 -10.87 3.83
N GLN A 44 -8.27 -11.66 4.74
CA GLN A 44 -7.63 -12.86 5.29
C GLN A 44 -7.38 -13.97 4.25
N ARG A 45 -7.94 -13.86 3.03
CA ARG A 45 -7.59 -14.74 1.91
C ARG A 45 -6.21 -14.44 1.32
N PHE A 46 -5.49 -13.41 1.78
CA PHE A 46 -4.13 -13.10 1.32
C PHE A 46 -3.11 -13.26 2.47
N PRO A 47 -3.00 -14.46 3.07
CA PRO A 47 -2.27 -14.67 4.32
C PRO A 47 -0.75 -14.52 4.19
N SER A 48 -0.21 -14.64 2.98
CA SER A 48 1.23 -14.63 2.71
C SER A 48 1.52 -13.65 1.58
N SER A 49 2.66 -12.97 1.65
CA SER A 49 3.15 -12.17 0.54
C SER A 49 3.71 -13.06 -0.58
N VAL A 50 3.84 -12.52 -1.78
CA VAL A 50 4.49 -13.20 -2.90
C VAL A 50 5.94 -13.47 -2.54
N HIS A 51 6.36 -14.73 -2.52
CA HIS A 51 7.70 -15.08 -2.07
C HIS A 51 8.76 -14.79 -3.17
N PRO A 52 9.96 -14.31 -2.81
CA PRO A 52 11.02 -13.97 -3.77
C PRO A 52 11.32 -14.99 -4.87
N GLU A 53 11.39 -16.30 -4.60
CA GLU A 53 11.69 -17.31 -5.64
C GLU A 53 10.63 -17.43 -6.73
N LEU A 54 9.38 -17.03 -6.47
CA LEU A 54 8.31 -17.09 -7.47
C LEU A 54 8.46 -15.98 -8.51
N VAL A 55 9.20 -14.93 -8.16
CA VAL A 55 9.34 -13.69 -8.94
C VAL A 55 10.79 -13.39 -9.29
N ASP A 56 11.72 -14.28 -8.92
CA ASP A 56 13.08 -14.23 -9.42
C ASP A 56 13.06 -14.35 -10.95
N PHE A 57 13.88 -13.54 -11.61
CA PHE A 57 13.90 -13.46 -13.06
C PHE A 57 15.34 -13.33 -13.56
N PRO A 58 16.04 -14.47 -13.69
CA PRO A 58 17.45 -14.48 -14.06
C PRO A 58 17.63 -14.10 -15.53
N ALA A 59 18.86 -13.68 -15.87
CA ALA A 59 19.19 -13.13 -17.19
C ALA A 59 19.20 -14.19 -18.32
N ASP A 60 19.40 -15.46 -17.97
CA ASP A 60 19.45 -16.59 -18.89
C ASP A 60 18.07 -17.15 -19.25
N GLU A 61 17.02 -16.77 -18.51
CA GLU A 61 15.64 -17.10 -18.87
C GLU A 61 15.17 -16.31 -20.10
N ASP A 62 14.28 -16.90 -20.91
CA ASP A 62 13.65 -16.18 -22.01
C ASP A 62 12.82 -15.00 -21.48
N LEU A 63 13.00 -13.83 -22.10
CA LEU A 63 12.39 -12.59 -21.63
C LEU A 63 10.85 -12.65 -21.61
N TYR A 64 10.22 -13.22 -22.63
CA TYR A 64 8.77 -13.23 -22.72
C TYR A 64 8.17 -14.33 -21.85
N LEU A 65 8.79 -15.52 -21.84
CA LEU A 65 8.33 -16.63 -20.99
C LEU A 65 8.47 -16.29 -19.50
N GLY A 66 9.59 -15.69 -19.10
CA GLY A 66 9.81 -15.29 -17.71
C GLY A 66 8.85 -14.19 -17.27
N ALA A 67 8.61 -13.17 -18.10
CA ALA A 67 7.64 -12.12 -17.79
C ALA A 67 6.20 -12.68 -17.68
N GLN A 68 5.81 -13.60 -18.56
CA GLN A 68 4.52 -14.28 -18.50
C GLN A 68 4.38 -15.18 -17.27
N ARG A 69 5.46 -15.86 -16.85
CA ARG A 69 5.49 -16.64 -15.60
C ARG A 69 5.25 -15.74 -14.40
N VAL A 70 5.98 -14.64 -14.28
CA VAL A 70 5.82 -13.68 -13.17
C VAL A 70 4.42 -13.06 -13.19
N ALA A 71 3.88 -12.74 -14.37
CA ALA A 71 2.51 -12.22 -14.50
C ALA A 71 1.48 -13.24 -14.00
N ARG A 72 1.66 -14.53 -14.33
CA ARG A 72 0.81 -15.61 -13.81
C ARG A 72 0.87 -15.71 -12.30
N VAL A 73 2.06 -15.56 -11.69
CA VAL A 73 2.21 -15.52 -10.23
C VAL A 73 1.38 -14.39 -9.63
N MET A 74 1.40 -13.18 -10.22
CA MET A 74 0.59 -12.05 -9.74
C MET A 74 -0.91 -12.29 -9.90
N VAL A 75 -1.35 -12.83 -11.04
CA VAL A 75 -2.76 -13.17 -11.28
C VAL A 75 -3.27 -14.20 -10.28
N GLN A 76 -2.48 -15.25 -10.03
CA GLN A 76 -2.81 -16.28 -9.03
C GLN A 76 -2.82 -15.72 -7.61
N HIS A 77 -1.82 -14.92 -7.25
CA HIS A 77 -1.71 -14.26 -5.96
C HIS A 77 -2.93 -13.36 -5.68
N PHE A 78 -3.33 -12.55 -6.65
CA PHE A 78 -4.52 -11.70 -6.57
C PHE A 78 -5.84 -12.45 -6.82
N ARG A 79 -5.79 -13.78 -6.90
CA ARG A 79 -6.95 -14.67 -7.04
C ARG A 79 -7.84 -14.33 -8.24
N LEU A 80 -7.21 -13.80 -9.29
CA LEU A 80 -7.88 -13.54 -10.56
C LEU A 80 -8.01 -14.87 -11.33
N PRO A 81 -9.08 -15.05 -12.13
CA PRO A 81 -9.22 -16.17 -13.04
C PRO A 81 -7.94 -16.46 -13.82
N ASP A 82 -7.51 -17.71 -13.81
CA ASP A 82 -6.36 -18.15 -14.60
C ASP A 82 -6.71 -18.05 -16.08
N ALA A 83 -5.83 -17.41 -16.84
CA ALA A 83 -6.01 -17.16 -18.24
C ALA A 83 -4.64 -17.07 -18.92
N ARG A 84 -4.60 -16.95 -20.24
CA ARG A 84 -3.33 -16.74 -20.93
C ARG A 84 -2.78 -15.35 -20.63
N MET A 85 -1.50 -15.27 -20.30
CA MET A 85 -0.77 -14.00 -20.15
C MET A 85 -0.13 -13.64 -21.48
N VAL A 86 -0.34 -12.42 -21.94
CA VAL A 86 0.37 -11.85 -23.08
C VAL A 86 1.10 -10.61 -22.60
N VAL A 87 2.41 -10.72 -22.42
CA VAL A 87 3.26 -9.62 -21.96
C VAL A 87 4.08 -9.09 -23.15
N GLY A 88 3.91 -7.81 -23.46
CA GLY A 88 4.65 -7.08 -24.49
C GLY A 88 5.61 -6.07 -23.87
N PHE A 89 6.59 -5.61 -24.66
CA PHE A 89 7.52 -4.56 -24.24
C PHE A 89 7.58 -3.43 -25.27
N ARG A 90 7.32 -2.19 -24.85
CA ARG A 90 7.23 -1.03 -25.74
C ARG A 90 7.86 0.21 -25.10
N ASP A 91 8.39 1.12 -25.91
CA ASP A 91 8.78 2.45 -25.44
C ASP A 91 7.52 3.25 -25.07
N MET A 92 7.43 3.70 -23.82
CA MET A 92 6.27 4.42 -23.29
C MET A 92 6.68 5.34 -22.15
N VAL A 93 5.78 6.20 -21.69
CA VAL A 93 6.10 7.09 -20.55
C VAL A 93 6.01 6.32 -19.23
N HIS A 94 5.09 5.37 -19.14
CA HIS A 94 4.78 4.60 -17.93
C HIS A 94 5.62 3.33 -17.82
N ALA A 95 5.63 2.74 -16.62
CA ALA A 95 6.29 1.45 -16.43
C ALA A 95 5.51 0.29 -17.06
N GLY A 96 4.18 0.36 -17.07
CA GLY A 96 3.34 -0.59 -17.77
C GLY A 96 1.93 -0.06 -18.04
N ASN A 97 1.13 -0.92 -18.62
CA ASN A 97 -0.31 -0.77 -18.82
C ASN A 97 -0.95 -2.16 -18.93
N VAL A 98 -2.20 -2.30 -18.51
CA VAL A 98 -2.98 -3.53 -18.65
C VAL A 98 -4.36 -3.26 -19.24
N GLU A 99 -4.83 -4.16 -20.10
CA GLU A 99 -6.22 -4.11 -20.56
C GLU A 99 -7.18 -4.64 -19.48
N LEU A 100 -8.13 -3.80 -19.07
CA LEU A 100 -9.12 -4.13 -18.03
C LEU A 100 -10.32 -4.93 -18.55
N ALA A 101 -10.51 -5.00 -19.86
CA ALA A 101 -11.64 -5.66 -20.49
C ALA A 101 -11.58 -7.19 -20.32
N ALA A 102 -12.75 -7.83 -20.19
CA ALA A 102 -12.86 -9.27 -20.08
C ALA A 102 -12.59 -9.95 -21.44
N GLY A 103 -11.33 -10.23 -21.73
CA GLY A 103 -10.92 -11.22 -22.72
C GLY A 103 -10.58 -12.58 -22.08
N PRO A 104 -10.39 -13.65 -22.87
CA PRO A 104 -9.85 -14.92 -22.37
C PRO A 104 -8.34 -14.85 -22.05
N GLU A 105 -7.72 -13.67 -22.20
CA GLU A 105 -6.31 -13.41 -22.02
C GLU A 105 -6.12 -12.09 -21.26
N TYR A 106 -5.02 -11.95 -20.52
CA TYR A 106 -4.59 -10.67 -19.97
C TYR A 106 -3.47 -10.11 -20.83
N PHE A 107 -3.69 -8.91 -21.37
CA PHE A 107 -2.70 -8.16 -22.15
C PHE A 107 -2.04 -7.13 -21.26
N ILE A 108 -0.72 -7.27 -21.09
CA ILE A 108 0.09 -6.36 -20.28
C ILE A 108 1.22 -5.84 -21.16
N GLU A 109 1.35 -4.53 -21.26
CA GLU A 109 2.50 -3.89 -21.88
C GLU A 109 3.43 -3.36 -20.80
N LEU A 110 4.73 -3.65 -20.90
CA LEU A 110 5.77 -3.14 -20.02
C LEU A 110 6.71 -2.21 -20.77
N HIS A 111 7.34 -1.28 -20.07
CA HIS A 111 8.34 -0.40 -20.64
C HIS A 111 9.54 -1.18 -21.21
N SER A 112 10.05 -0.78 -22.38
CA SER A 112 11.17 -1.41 -23.09
C SER A 112 12.44 -1.58 -22.24
N ARG A 113 12.71 -0.66 -21.31
CA ARG A 113 13.81 -0.76 -20.32
C ARG A 113 13.89 -2.12 -19.63
N PHE A 114 12.75 -2.76 -19.37
CA PHE A 114 12.70 -4.06 -18.71
C PHE A 114 13.25 -5.21 -19.56
N ARG A 115 13.46 -4.99 -20.87
CA ARG A 115 14.22 -5.90 -21.73
C ARG A 115 15.67 -6.05 -21.25
N ALA A 116 16.25 -4.96 -20.75
CA ALA A 116 17.64 -4.89 -20.30
C ALA A 116 17.78 -5.01 -18.77
N ASP A 117 16.80 -4.52 -18.01
CA ASP A 117 16.77 -4.61 -16.55
C ASP A 117 15.52 -5.31 -16.04
N ARG A 118 15.63 -6.61 -15.79
CA ARG A 118 14.49 -7.47 -15.44
C ARG A 118 14.14 -7.43 -13.94
N ARG A 119 14.97 -6.81 -13.11
CA ARG A 119 14.90 -6.87 -11.64
C ARG A 119 13.57 -6.34 -11.10
N ASP A 120 13.01 -5.37 -11.81
CA ASP A 120 11.82 -4.62 -11.40
C ASP A 120 10.56 -5.05 -12.21
N VAL A 121 10.65 -6.08 -13.06
CA VAL A 121 9.50 -6.63 -13.80
C VAL A 121 8.41 -7.11 -12.85
N GLY A 122 8.78 -7.80 -11.76
CA GLY A 122 7.81 -8.25 -10.75
C GLY A 122 7.06 -7.08 -10.10
N ALA A 123 7.74 -5.97 -9.83
CA ALA A 123 7.11 -4.77 -9.27
C ALA A 123 6.14 -4.11 -10.25
N ALA A 124 6.54 -3.98 -11.53
CA ALA A 124 5.65 -3.45 -12.57
C ALA A 124 4.41 -4.35 -12.75
N LEU A 125 4.60 -5.67 -12.86
CA LEU A 125 3.49 -6.61 -13.00
C LEU A 125 2.57 -6.63 -11.77
N ALA A 126 3.12 -6.51 -10.56
CA ALA A 126 2.31 -6.42 -9.35
C ALA A 126 1.38 -5.19 -9.37
N HIS A 127 1.89 -4.04 -9.82
CA HIS A 127 1.11 -2.81 -9.98
C HIS A 127 0.05 -2.96 -11.07
N GLU A 128 0.43 -3.39 -12.29
CA GLU A 128 -0.50 -3.51 -13.40
C GLU A 128 -1.61 -4.54 -13.12
N VAL A 129 -1.27 -5.73 -12.63
CA VAL A 129 -2.29 -6.74 -12.33
C VAL A 129 -3.22 -6.29 -11.19
N MET A 130 -2.77 -5.42 -10.28
CA MET A 130 -3.64 -4.83 -9.27
C MET A 130 -4.72 -3.94 -9.87
N HIS A 131 -4.44 -3.19 -10.96
CA HIS A 131 -5.49 -2.43 -11.67
C HIS A 131 -6.62 -3.35 -12.14
N VAL A 132 -6.30 -4.54 -12.66
CA VAL A 132 -7.32 -5.54 -13.03
C VAL A 132 -8.12 -6.02 -11.82
N HIS A 133 -7.44 -6.28 -10.70
CA HIS A 133 -8.08 -6.71 -9.47
C HIS A 133 -9.05 -5.64 -8.92
N LEU A 134 -8.60 -4.39 -8.85
CA LEU A 134 -9.42 -3.26 -8.42
C LEU A 134 -10.61 -3.01 -9.35
N HIS A 135 -10.41 -3.09 -10.66
CA HIS A 135 -11.49 -2.97 -11.64
C HIS A 135 -12.57 -4.06 -11.45
N ARG A 136 -12.17 -5.33 -11.26
CA ARG A 136 -13.12 -6.41 -10.97
C ARG A 136 -13.78 -6.29 -9.60
N LEU A 137 -13.06 -5.70 -8.65
CA LEU A 137 -13.64 -5.31 -7.38
C LEU A 137 -14.51 -4.07 -7.49
N ASP A 138 -14.61 -3.36 -8.62
CA ASP A 138 -15.34 -2.07 -8.70
C ASP A 138 -14.94 -1.15 -7.52
N LEU A 139 -13.63 -1.04 -7.31
CA LEU A 139 -13.02 -0.25 -6.24
C LEU A 139 -12.05 0.74 -6.87
N GLU A 140 -12.48 1.99 -6.97
CA GLU A 140 -11.70 3.09 -7.53
C GLU A 140 -11.83 4.35 -6.66
N PHE A 141 -10.81 5.20 -6.72
CA PHE A 141 -10.87 6.55 -6.16
C PHE A 141 -11.04 7.59 -7.27
N PRO A 142 -11.66 8.74 -6.95
CA PRO A 142 -11.84 9.80 -7.94
C PRO A 142 -10.49 10.41 -8.33
N GLY A 143 -10.23 10.45 -9.64
CA GLY A 143 -9.03 11.06 -10.20
C GLY A 143 -7.81 10.13 -10.20
N THR A 144 -6.99 10.28 -11.23
CA THR A 144 -5.85 9.37 -11.51
C THR A 144 -4.92 9.24 -10.32
N ARG A 145 -4.47 10.34 -9.71
CA ARG A 145 -3.47 10.30 -8.63
C ARG A 145 -3.93 9.49 -7.42
N ASP A 146 -5.14 9.74 -6.93
CA ASP A 146 -5.65 9.04 -5.74
C ASP A 146 -5.96 7.57 -6.06
N ASN A 147 -6.36 7.28 -7.31
CA ASN A 147 -6.54 5.90 -7.76
C ASN A 147 -5.23 5.12 -7.85
N GLU A 148 -4.14 5.75 -8.28
CA GLU A 148 -2.82 5.09 -8.27
C GLU A 148 -2.28 4.86 -6.84
N ILE A 149 -2.54 5.79 -5.92
CA ILE A 149 -2.24 5.61 -4.49
C ILE A 149 -3.05 4.43 -3.92
N LEU A 150 -4.32 4.29 -4.32
CA LEU A 150 -5.14 3.13 -3.98
C LEU A 150 -4.52 1.84 -4.55
N THR A 151 -4.16 1.81 -5.84
CA THR A 151 -3.50 0.67 -6.49
C THR A 151 -2.26 0.23 -5.74
N ASP A 152 -1.33 1.13 -5.44
CA ASP A 152 -0.11 0.79 -4.70
C ASP A 152 -0.40 0.34 -3.26
N THR A 153 -1.34 1.02 -2.58
CA THR A 153 -1.71 0.66 -1.20
C THR A 153 -2.29 -0.74 -1.15
N VAL A 154 -3.17 -1.09 -2.08
CA VAL A 154 -3.82 -2.42 -2.13
C VAL A 154 -2.84 -3.49 -2.61
N THR A 155 -2.00 -3.20 -3.61
CA THR A 155 -0.89 -4.07 -4.05
C THR A 155 -0.01 -4.45 -2.85
N THR A 156 0.32 -3.44 -2.05
CA THR A 156 1.17 -3.60 -0.86
C THR A 156 0.48 -4.37 0.24
N TYR A 157 -0.74 -3.97 0.60
CA TYR A 157 -1.45 -4.58 1.71
C TYR A 157 -1.86 -6.03 1.42
N LEU A 158 -2.11 -6.38 0.15
CA LEU A 158 -2.43 -7.74 -0.28
C LEU A 158 -1.19 -8.59 -0.57
N GLY A 159 0.03 -8.08 -0.33
CA GLY A 159 1.24 -8.91 -0.21
C GLY A 159 2.18 -8.92 -1.43
N ALA A 160 2.06 -7.99 -2.36
CA ALA A 160 3.02 -7.86 -3.47
C ALA A 160 3.86 -6.58 -3.41
N GLY A 161 3.58 -5.65 -2.50
CA GLY A 161 4.24 -4.33 -2.49
C GLY A 161 5.66 -4.28 -1.93
N TRP A 162 6.18 -5.38 -1.36
CA TRP A 162 7.61 -5.44 -1.05
C TRP A 162 8.45 -5.36 -2.33
N LEU A 163 7.93 -5.83 -3.47
CA LEU A 163 8.56 -5.68 -4.79
C LEU A 163 8.64 -4.22 -5.22
N LEU A 164 7.57 -3.46 -5.00
CA LEU A 164 7.54 -2.02 -5.34
C LEU A 164 8.51 -1.23 -4.47
N LEU A 165 8.60 -1.56 -3.18
CA LEU A 165 9.58 -0.93 -2.29
C LEU A 165 11.03 -1.35 -2.64
N ASP A 166 11.28 -2.62 -2.97
CA ASP A 166 12.62 -3.11 -3.32
C ASP A 166 13.11 -2.57 -4.68
N ALA A 167 12.20 -2.27 -5.60
CA ALA A 167 12.50 -1.61 -6.87
C ALA A 167 12.92 -0.14 -6.71
N TYR A 168 12.79 0.42 -5.51
CA TYR A 168 13.19 1.79 -5.22
C TYR A 168 14.71 1.96 -5.15
N ARG A 169 15.25 2.86 -5.99
CA ARG A 169 16.69 3.13 -6.05
C ARG A 169 17.00 4.60 -6.25
N GLU A 170 17.97 5.07 -5.47
CA GLU A 170 18.66 6.33 -5.66
C GLU A 170 20.12 6.04 -5.96
N GLU A 171 20.50 6.17 -7.23
CA GLU A 171 21.86 5.88 -7.67
C GLU A 171 22.50 7.15 -8.23
N ALA A 172 23.73 7.45 -7.78
CA ALA A 172 24.50 8.53 -8.35
C ALA A 172 25.05 8.10 -9.72
N ALA A 173 24.51 8.67 -10.80
CA ALA A 173 24.98 8.49 -12.15
C ALA A 173 25.92 9.64 -12.54
N ILE A 174 27.13 9.30 -12.99
CA ILE A 174 28.04 10.28 -13.59
C ILE A 174 27.65 10.45 -15.06
N ARG A 175 27.23 11.65 -15.46
CA ARG A 175 27.02 12.03 -16.86
C ARG A 175 28.02 13.12 -17.24
N GLY A 176 29.09 12.73 -17.94
CA GLY A 176 30.22 13.62 -18.22
C GLY A 176 31.00 13.94 -16.93
N GLU A 177 31.23 15.22 -16.64
CA GLU A 177 31.90 15.67 -15.41
C GLU A 177 30.95 15.93 -14.23
N ARG A 178 29.63 15.69 -14.39
CA ARG A 178 28.63 15.96 -13.35
C ARG A 178 28.11 14.66 -12.73
N LEU A 179 28.08 14.65 -11.39
CA LEU A 179 27.33 13.69 -10.61
C LEU A 179 25.85 14.08 -10.63
N MET A 180 24.98 13.25 -11.23
CA MET A 180 23.53 13.37 -11.14
C MET A 180 22.97 12.23 -10.32
N MET A 181 22.08 12.49 -9.37
CA MET A 181 21.29 11.43 -8.75
C MET A 181 20.18 11.01 -9.72
N SER A 182 20.17 9.73 -10.08
CA SER A 182 19.09 9.09 -10.83
C SER A 182 18.19 8.35 -9.86
N ALA A 183 16.91 8.70 -9.93
CA ALA A 183 15.83 8.16 -9.13
C ALA A 183 15.04 7.15 -9.96
N TYR A 184 14.96 5.90 -9.51
CA TYR A 184 14.06 4.90 -10.06
C TYR A 184 12.97 4.59 -9.05
N LYS A 185 11.73 4.80 -9.47
CA LYS A 185 10.54 4.55 -8.66
C LYS A 185 9.48 3.87 -9.51
N LEU A 186 8.81 2.89 -8.92
CA LEU A 186 7.56 2.32 -9.40
C LEU A 186 6.47 2.65 -8.38
N GLY A 187 5.36 3.20 -8.86
CA GLY A 187 4.25 3.65 -8.02
C GLY A 187 4.31 5.13 -7.58
N TYR A 188 3.27 5.55 -6.90
CA TYR A 188 2.96 6.89 -6.41
C TYR A 188 3.22 7.05 -4.92
N LEU A 189 3.21 5.98 -4.12
CA LEU A 189 3.62 6.05 -2.70
C LEU A 189 5.09 6.41 -2.55
N THR A 190 5.45 7.18 -1.53
CA THR A 190 6.86 7.32 -1.14
C THR A 190 7.41 5.98 -0.62
N PRO A 191 8.74 5.80 -0.54
CA PRO A 191 9.32 4.60 0.09
C PRO A 191 8.79 4.39 1.51
N GLU A 192 8.70 5.46 2.32
CA GLU A 192 8.25 5.36 3.70
C GLU A 192 6.76 5.00 3.79
N GLU A 193 5.94 5.45 2.83
CA GLU A 193 4.52 5.06 2.73
C GLU A 193 4.35 3.59 2.36
N PHE A 194 5.14 3.08 1.41
CA PHE A 194 5.21 1.63 1.16
C PHE A 194 5.61 0.89 2.44
N GLY A 195 6.65 1.35 3.13
CA GLY A 195 7.09 0.81 4.40
C GLY A 195 5.98 0.79 5.45
N TYR A 196 5.17 1.85 5.52
CA TYR A 196 4.04 1.95 6.44
C TYR A 196 2.96 0.92 6.12
N VAL A 197 2.59 0.74 4.86
CA VAL A 197 1.57 -0.24 4.46
C VAL A 197 2.08 -1.67 4.69
N LEU A 198 3.36 -1.95 4.39
CA LEU A 198 3.99 -3.23 4.71
C LEU A 198 4.01 -3.50 6.21
N ALA A 199 4.36 -2.51 7.04
CA ALA A 199 4.32 -2.64 8.50
C ALA A 199 2.91 -2.95 9.03
N LYS A 200 1.88 -2.32 8.44
CA LYS A 200 0.48 -2.62 8.78
C LYS A 200 0.08 -4.03 8.38
N ARG A 201 0.55 -4.51 7.22
CA ARG A 201 0.35 -5.89 6.77
C ARG A 201 1.06 -6.87 7.70
N ALA A 202 2.34 -6.65 7.97
CA ALA A 202 3.16 -7.45 8.90
C ALA A 202 2.45 -7.63 10.25
N ALA A 203 1.92 -6.53 10.81
CA ALA A 203 1.16 -6.58 12.05
C ALA A 203 -0.17 -7.36 11.95
N ALA A 204 -0.83 -7.35 10.79
CA ALA A 204 -2.11 -8.03 10.57
C ALA A 204 -1.96 -9.53 10.30
N PHE A 205 -0.84 -9.96 9.72
CA PHE A 205 -0.62 -11.33 9.25
C PHE A 205 0.54 -12.06 9.97
N GLY A 206 1.33 -11.36 10.78
CA GLY A 206 2.48 -11.94 11.47
C GLY A 206 3.66 -12.27 10.54
N GLU A 207 3.83 -11.47 9.48
CA GLU A 207 4.86 -11.68 8.45
C GLU A 207 6.03 -10.70 8.63
N ASP A 208 7.25 -11.14 8.33
CA ASP A 208 8.43 -10.27 8.27
C ASP A 208 9.05 -10.31 6.86
N VAL A 209 8.89 -9.20 6.14
CA VAL A 209 9.39 -9.03 4.76
C VAL A 209 10.75 -8.34 4.71
N GLU A 210 11.28 -7.86 5.85
CA GLU A 210 12.57 -7.17 5.89
C GLU A 210 13.73 -8.00 5.30
N PRO A 211 13.81 -9.33 5.52
CA PRO A 211 14.87 -10.16 4.95
C PRO A 211 14.87 -10.24 3.42
N TRP A 212 13.78 -9.88 2.76
CA TRP A 212 13.66 -9.96 1.29
C TRP A 212 14.21 -8.74 0.57
N PHE A 213 14.38 -7.61 1.28
CA PHE A 213 14.90 -6.39 0.68
C PHE A 213 16.38 -6.53 0.34
N ARG A 214 16.69 -6.27 -0.93
CA ARG A 214 18.06 -6.22 -1.46
C ARG A 214 18.67 -4.83 -1.26
N SER A 215 17.83 -3.80 -1.23
CA SER A 215 18.23 -2.40 -1.09
C SER A 215 18.29 -1.95 0.38
N PRO A 216 19.38 -1.31 0.86
CA PRO A 216 19.41 -0.62 2.14
C PRO A 216 18.31 0.45 2.28
N GLN A 217 18.03 1.19 1.21
CA GLN A 217 17.01 2.23 1.17
C GLN A 217 15.61 1.66 1.45
N ALA A 218 15.30 0.50 0.86
CA ALA A 218 14.05 -0.21 1.12
C ALA A 218 13.91 -0.61 2.61
N ARG A 219 15.00 -1.11 3.23
CA ARG A 219 15.00 -1.45 4.66
C ARG A 219 14.81 -0.22 5.55
N ASP A 220 15.51 0.88 5.26
CA ASP A 220 15.38 2.11 6.05
C ASP A 220 13.97 2.71 5.94
N ALA A 221 13.40 2.70 4.73
CA ALA A 221 12.03 3.12 4.48
C ALA A 221 10.99 2.21 5.18
N TYR A 222 11.20 0.89 5.18
CA TYR A 222 10.37 -0.05 5.93
C TYR A 222 10.40 0.23 7.43
N ARG A 223 11.58 0.51 8.00
CA ARG A 223 11.73 0.87 9.42
C ARG A 223 11.05 2.18 9.78
N ALA A 224 11.18 3.20 8.94
CA ALA A 224 10.44 4.46 9.11
C ALA A 224 8.91 4.22 9.07
N GLY A 225 8.47 3.35 8.16
CA GLY A 225 7.09 2.88 8.07
C GLY A 225 6.60 2.13 9.32
N LEU A 226 7.42 1.22 9.86
CA LEU A 226 7.18 0.51 11.12
C LEU A 226 7.01 1.48 12.29
N ASP A 227 7.90 2.46 12.41
CA ASP A 227 7.80 3.49 13.44
C ASP A 227 6.49 4.27 13.33
N ARG A 228 6.12 4.68 12.11
CA ARG A 228 4.86 5.39 11.85
C ARG A 228 3.63 4.51 12.13
N ALA A 229 3.65 3.24 11.74
CA ALA A 229 2.58 2.29 12.02
C ALA A 229 2.42 2.05 13.52
N GLY A 230 3.54 1.96 14.26
CA GLY A 230 3.57 1.84 15.71
C GLY A 230 3.04 3.09 16.42
N GLN A 231 3.23 4.30 15.88
CA GLN A 231 2.65 5.52 16.43
C GLN A 231 1.12 5.47 16.44
N ASP A 232 0.48 4.87 15.43
CA ASP A 232 -0.99 4.75 15.39
C ASP A 232 -1.54 3.91 16.55
N LEU A 233 -0.76 2.93 17.04
CA LEU A 233 -1.13 2.12 18.20
C LEU A 233 -0.96 2.87 19.54
N ARG A 234 -0.16 3.94 19.54
CA ARG A 234 0.17 4.74 20.74
C ARG A 234 -0.66 6.03 20.86
N ARG A 235 -1.72 6.19 20.06
CA ARG A 235 -2.62 7.35 20.12
C ARG A 235 -3.73 7.11 21.16
N ALA A 236 -4.09 8.12 21.95
CA ALA A 236 -5.27 8.03 22.80
C ALA A 236 -6.53 7.90 21.91
N PRO A 237 -7.55 7.10 22.30
CA PRO A 237 -7.73 6.44 23.59
C PRO A 237 -7.14 5.02 23.69
N LEU A 238 -6.23 4.60 22.81
CA LEU A 238 -5.62 3.28 22.90
C LEU A 238 -4.82 3.12 24.19
N ALA A 239 -4.84 1.92 24.76
CA ALA A 239 -4.19 1.63 26.03
C ALA A 239 -2.66 1.74 25.95
N ALA A 240 -2.04 1.75 24.76
CA ALA A 240 -0.59 1.98 24.63
C ALA A 240 -0.21 3.47 24.57
N ALA A 241 -1.17 4.40 24.72
CA ALA A 241 -0.88 5.83 24.72
C ALA A 241 0.04 6.26 25.87
N GLY A 242 1.02 7.12 25.56
CA GLY A 242 1.94 7.67 26.55
C GLY A 242 1.25 8.58 27.57
N TRP A 243 1.91 8.84 28.70
CA TRP A 243 1.36 9.66 29.79
C TRP A 243 0.90 11.06 29.35
N ALA A 244 1.70 11.75 28.54
CA ALA A 244 1.36 13.09 28.04
C ALA A 244 0.09 13.08 27.17
N ALA A 245 -0.04 12.08 26.28
CA ALA A 245 -1.22 11.91 25.43
C ALA A 245 -2.47 11.60 26.27
N ARG A 246 -2.36 10.75 27.29
CA ARG A 246 -3.47 10.46 28.22
C ARG A 246 -3.90 11.68 29.02
N ARG A 247 -2.95 12.49 29.51
CA ARG A 247 -3.25 13.73 30.24
C ARG A 247 -4.00 14.74 29.36
N ARG A 248 -3.57 14.90 28.11
CA ARG A 248 -4.28 15.72 27.10
C ARG A 248 -5.68 15.16 26.85
N TYR A 249 -5.80 13.88 26.55
CA TYR A 249 -7.08 13.21 26.32
C TYR A 249 -8.06 13.38 27.49
N ALA A 250 -7.60 13.23 28.73
CA ALA A 250 -8.43 13.44 29.92
C ALA A 250 -8.91 14.90 30.07
N LYS A 251 -8.07 15.88 29.71
CA LYS A 251 -8.44 17.30 29.67
C LYS A 251 -9.50 17.54 28.59
N ASP A 252 -9.25 17.07 27.37
CA ASP A 252 -10.13 17.24 26.22
C ASP A 252 -11.49 16.59 26.46
N ARG A 253 -11.51 15.39 27.06
CA ARG A 253 -12.74 14.70 27.47
C ARG A 253 -13.60 15.52 28.43
N ARG A 254 -12.99 16.18 29.43
CA ARG A 254 -13.72 17.05 30.39
C ARG A 254 -14.32 18.28 29.71
N ALA A 255 -13.64 18.80 28.69
CA ALA A 255 -14.08 19.96 27.92
C ALA A 255 -14.95 19.57 26.70
N LEU A 256 -15.17 18.28 26.45
CA LEU A 256 -15.74 17.74 25.20
C LEU A 256 -15.05 18.29 23.94
N ALA A 257 -13.76 18.62 24.05
CA ALA A 257 -12.97 19.16 22.94
C ALA A 257 -12.44 18.01 22.06
N PRO A 258 -12.46 18.15 20.73
CA PRO A 258 -11.82 17.18 19.85
C PRO A 258 -10.29 17.24 20.00
N GLY A 259 -9.64 16.09 19.85
CA GLY A 259 -8.19 15.99 19.66
C GLY A 259 -7.86 15.71 18.19
N PRO A 260 -6.56 15.54 17.86
CA PRO A 260 -6.13 15.26 16.49
C PRO A 260 -6.75 13.98 15.91
N ASP A 261 -6.92 12.94 16.74
CA ASP A 261 -7.32 11.60 16.31
C ASP A 261 -8.55 11.06 17.06
N TYR A 262 -9.25 11.93 17.81
CA TYR A 262 -10.47 11.55 18.49
C TYR A 262 -11.42 12.74 18.60
N SER A 263 -12.70 12.47 18.70
CA SER A 263 -13.74 13.46 19.01
C SER A 263 -14.69 12.90 20.05
N PHE A 264 -15.35 13.78 20.81
CA PHE A 264 -16.37 13.39 21.77
C PHE A 264 -17.75 13.75 21.27
N GLU A 265 -18.72 12.89 21.58
CA GLU A 265 -20.14 13.10 21.31
C GLU A 265 -20.90 12.93 22.62
N SER A 266 -21.80 13.87 22.95
CA SER A 266 -22.72 13.74 24.09
C SER A 266 -24.06 13.20 23.62
N VAL A 267 -24.53 12.12 24.24
CA VAL A 267 -25.85 11.52 23.98
C VAL A 267 -26.57 11.46 25.32
N GLY A 268 -27.41 12.47 25.59
CA GLY A 268 -28.04 12.66 26.90
C GLY A 268 -26.99 12.95 27.97
N SER A 269 -26.94 12.13 29.02
CA SER A 269 -25.94 12.22 30.10
C SER A 269 -24.67 11.41 29.82
N ALA A 270 -24.60 10.64 28.72
CA ALA A 270 -23.49 9.77 28.40
C ALA A 270 -22.54 10.40 27.37
N VAL A 271 -21.23 10.30 27.62
CA VAL A 271 -20.18 10.73 26.68
C VAL A 271 -19.64 9.53 25.92
N ARG A 272 -19.47 9.68 24.61
CA ARG A 272 -18.80 8.71 23.74
C ARG A 272 -17.56 9.33 23.11
N VAL A 273 -16.54 8.52 22.86
CA VAL A 273 -15.36 8.87 22.08
C VAL A 273 -15.42 8.19 20.73
N ALA A 274 -15.09 8.93 19.68
CA ALA A 274 -14.95 8.44 18.32
C ALA A 274 -13.50 8.59 17.86
N PHE A 275 -12.86 7.53 17.38
CA PHE A 275 -11.46 7.51 16.95
C PHE A 275 -11.23 6.47 15.83
N PRO A 276 -10.21 6.59 14.98
CA PRO A 276 -9.96 5.63 13.91
C PRO A 276 -9.37 4.32 14.46
N CYS A 277 -9.79 3.18 13.90
CA CYS A 277 -9.11 1.90 14.10
C CYS A 277 -7.65 2.01 13.63
N PRO A 278 -6.64 1.61 14.41
CA PRO A 278 -5.24 1.72 14.00
C PRO A 278 -4.85 0.78 12.85
N THR A 279 -5.71 -0.19 12.50
CA THR A 279 -5.48 -1.14 11.41
C THR A 279 -6.14 -0.68 10.11
N CYS A 280 -7.46 -0.41 10.14
CA CYS A 280 -8.22 -0.10 8.93
C CYS A 280 -8.79 1.32 8.87
N PHE A 281 -8.53 2.17 9.87
CA PHE A 281 -8.96 3.57 9.95
C PHE A 281 -10.47 3.84 9.97
N GLN A 282 -11.32 2.80 9.96
CA GLN A 282 -12.74 2.92 10.27
C GLN A 282 -12.92 3.58 11.64
N ARG A 283 -13.79 4.61 11.69
CA ARG A 283 -14.14 5.25 12.95
C ARG A 283 -14.89 4.28 13.85
N ILE A 284 -14.36 4.08 15.05
CA ILE A 284 -14.95 3.32 16.15
C ILE A 284 -15.54 4.32 17.15
N ARG A 285 -16.72 4.02 17.70
CA ARG A 285 -17.37 4.82 18.73
C ARG A 285 -17.56 3.99 19.99
N LEU A 286 -17.05 4.46 21.13
CA LEU A 286 -17.08 3.75 22.41
C LEU A 286 -17.58 4.68 23.54
N PRO A 287 -18.23 4.14 24.58
CA PRO A 287 -18.58 4.93 25.76
C PRO A 287 -17.32 5.29 26.56
N CYS A 288 -17.25 6.51 27.12
CA CYS A 288 -16.14 6.94 27.98
C CYS A 288 -16.31 6.39 29.41
N ARG A 289 -15.77 5.21 29.69
CA ARG A 289 -15.96 4.50 30.97
C ARG A 289 -14.67 3.87 31.54
N GLY A 290 -13.50 4.34 31.11
CA GLY A 290 -12.21 3.78 31.48
C GLY A 290 -11.77 2.64 30.56
N ARG A 291 -11.07 1.66 31.14
CA ARG A 291 -10.46 0.55 30.40
C ARG A 291 -11.49 -0.45 29.89
N LEU A 292 -11.40 -0.80 28.61
CA LEU A 292 -12.20 -1.87 28.00
C LEU A 292 -11.49 -2.48 26.79
N ARG A 293 -12.02 -3.62 26.30
CA ARG A 293 -11.65 -4.22 25.02
C ARG A 293 -12.71 -3.88 23.98
N ALA A 294 -12.29 -3.42 22.83
CA ALA A 294 -13.16 -3.13 21.70
C ALA A 294 -12.74 -3.95 20.50
N ARG A 295 -13.70 -4.38 19.67
CA ARG A 295 -13.43 -5.03 18.40
C ARG A 295 -13.88 -4.09 17.28
N CYS A 296 -13.00 -3.84 16.30
CA CYS A 296 -13.38 -3.08 15.12
C CYS A 296 -14.41 -3.89 14.32
N ALA A 297 -15.58 -3.31 14.05
CA ALA A 297 -16.62 -3.99 13.27
C ALA A 297 -16.24 -4.21 11.79
N LEU A 298 -15.22 -3.51 11.29
CA LEU A 298 -14.79 -3.62 9.90
C LEU A 298 -13.67 -4.66 9.71
N CYS A 299 -12.52 -4.46 10.36
CA CYS A 299 -11.36 -5.33 10.20
C CYS A 299 -11.22 -6.40 11.28
N HIS A 300 -12.17 -6.46 12.23
CA HIS A 300 -12.17 -7.40 13.35
C HIS A 300 -11.01 -7.30 14.34
N THR A 301 -10.10 -6.33 14.18
CA THR A 301 -9.00 -6.10 15.12
C THR A 301 -9.52 -5.81 16.52
N GLU A 302 -8.98 -6.52 17.51
CA GLU A 302 -9.22 -6.27 18.92
C GLU A 302 -8.27 -5.20 19.45
N LEU A 303 -8.81 -4.27 20.24
CA LEU A 303 -8.12 -3.10 20.75
C LEU A 303 -8.28 -3.04 22.26
N ALA A 304 -7.18 -2.87 22.96
CA ALA A 304 -7.19 -2.41 24.34
C ALA A 304 -7.30 -0.88 24.35
N VAL A 305 -8.31 -0.34 25.03
CA VAL A 305 -8.57 1.10 25.10
C VAL A 305 -8.75 1.56 26.55
N ASP A 306 -8.49 2.83 26.80
CA ASP A 306 -8.67 3.52 28.08
C ASP A 306 -9.40 4.86 27.81
N THR A 307 -10.73 4.84 27.99
CA THR A 307 -11.67 5.87 27.51
C THR A 307 -12.17 6.84 28.57
#